data_AF-A0A6J4Y6B1-F1
#
_entry.id   AF-A0A6J4Y6B1-F1
#
_cell.length_a   1.000
_cell.length_b   1.000
_cell.length_c   1.000
_cell.angle_alpha   90.00
_cell.angle_beta   90.00
_cell.angle_gamma   90.00
#
_symmetry.space_group_name_H-M   'P 1'
#
loop_
_entity.id
_entity.type
_entity.pdbx_description
1 polymer ?
#
loop_
_entity_poly.entity_id
_entity_poly.type
_entity_poly.pdbx_seq_one_letter_code
_entity_poly.pdbx_strand_id
1 'polypeptide(L)' 'MANDYSVAIHNYISDKIAAAEKNIKLAESENDLGSLRYYQGRLMELKDIRGYMAEKIDLKTQRYF' A
#
# COMPACT_ATOMS: atom_id res chain seq x y z
N MET A 1 19.52 9.74 4.34
CA MET A 1 19.70 8.35 3.86
C MET A 1 18.62 7.39 4.37
N ALA A 2 18.54 7.01 5.65
CA ALA A 2 17.46 6.11 6.11
C ALA A 2 16.03 6.68 5.91
N ASN A 3 15.90 8.01 6.05
CA ASN A 3 14.64 8.72 5.84
C ASN A 3 14.21 8.71 4.36
N ASP A 4 15.14 8.89 3.42
CA ASP A 4 14.85 8.97 1.98
C ASP A 4 14.34 7.63 1.42
N TYR A 5 14.93 6.52 1.89
CA TYR A 5 14.44 5.18 1.54
C TYR A 5 13.07 4.90 2.15
N SER A 6 12.80 5.32 3.40
CA SER A 6 11.46 5.15 3.99
C SER A 6 10.42 5.90 3.17
N VAL A 7 10.68 7.18 2.86
CA VAL A 7 9.79 8.00 2.01
C VAL A 7 9.57 7.36 0.65
N ALA A 8 10.62 6.86 -0.02
CA ALA A 8 10.50 6.19 -1.31
C ALA A 8 9.63 4.92 -1.23
N ILE A 9 9.75 4.14 -0.16
CA ILE A 9 8.92 2.94 0.05
C ILE A 9 7.46 3.33 0.30
N HIS A 10 7.20 4.37 1.10
CA HIS A 10 5.83 4.87 1.33
C HIS A 10 5.17 5.40 0.07
N ASN A 11 5.93 6.09 -0.78
CA ASN A 11 5.46 6.55 -2.08
C ASN A 11 5.14 5.35 -2.99
N TYR A 12 6.04 4.37 -3.07
CA TYR A 12 5.80 3.16 -3.85
C TYR A 12 4.54 2.41 -3.38
N ILE A 13 4.36 2.23 -2.07
CA ILE A 13 3.16 1.56 -1.52
C ILE A 13 1.90 2.37 -1.84
N SER A 14 1.96 3.71 -1.75
CA SER A 14 0.83 4.58 -2.12
C SER A 14 0.45 4.44 -3.59
N ASP A 15 1.43 4.39 -4.50
CA ASP A 15 1.18 4.17 -5.93
C ASP A 15 0.56 2.80 -6.19
N LYS A 16 1.01 1.76 -5.48
CA LYS A 16 0.44 0.41 -5.60
C LYS A 16 -0.98 0.31 -5.06
N ILE A 17 -1.29 1.02 -3.96
CA ILE A 17 -2.65 1.13 -3.42
C ILE A 17 -3.56 1.78 -4.46
N ALA A 18 -3.16 2.93 -5.02
CA ALA A 18 -3.95 3.63 -6.03
C ALA A 18 -4.19 2.77 -7.28
N ALA A 19 -3.18 2.02 -7.73
CA ALA A 19 -3.31 1.09 -8.84
C ALA A 19 -4.27 -0.06 -8.53
N ALA A 20 -4.19 -0.66 -7.33
CA ALA A 20 -5.10 -1.72 -6.90
C ALA A 20 -6.55 -1.23 -6.82
N GLU A 21 -6.79 -0.04 -6.26
CA GLU A 21 -8.13 0.57 -6.19
C GLU A 21 -8.71 0.85 -7.58
N LYS A 22 -7.87 1.32 -8.53
CA LYS A 22 -8.29 1.49 -9.93
C LYS A 22 -8.68 0.15 -10.56
N ASN A 23 -7.88 -0.90 -10.34
CA ASN A 23 -8.14 -2.21 -10.90
C ASN A 23 -9.36 -2.90 -10.29
N ILE A 24 -9.65 -2.66 -9.01
CA ILE A 24 -10.91 -3.09 -8.37
C ILE A 24 -12.10 -2.49 -9.11
N LYS A 25 -12.10 -1.16 -9.32
CA LYS A 25 -13.20 -0.48 -10.03
C LYS A 25 -13.37 -1.00 -11.46
N LEU A 26 -12.27 -1.31 -12.14
CA LEU A 26 -12.31 -1.90 -13.47
C LEU A 26 -12.92 -3.31 -13.43
N ALA A 27 -12.44 -4.18 -12.53
CA ALA A 27 -12.96 -5.54 -12.36
C ALA A 27 -14.45 -5.57 -11.96
N GLU A 28 -14.89 -4.61 -11.13
CA GLU A 28 -16.31 -4.41 -10.81
C GLU A 28 -17.11 -4.05 -12.05
N SER A 29 -16.61 -3.15 -12.89
CA SER A 29 -17.28 -2.75 -14.13
C SER A 29 -17.37 -3.88 -15.17
N GLU A 30 -16.36 -4.76 -15.20
CA GLU A 30 -16.28 -5.90 -16.11
C GLU A 30 -16.98 -7.16 -15.56
N ASN A 31 -17.49 -7.11 -14.32
CA ASN A 31 -18.03 -8.27 -13.59
C ASN A 31 -17.03 -9.44 -13.47
N ASP A 32 -15.72 -9.15 -13.48
CA ASP A 32 -14.67 -10.14 -13.28
C ASP A 32 -14.43 -10.39 -11.78
N LEU A 33 -15.18 -11.35 -11.24
CA LEU A 33 -15.08 -11.76 -9.83
C LEU A 33 -13.69 -12.30 -9.45
N GLY A 34 -12.95 -12.89 -10.39
CA GLY A 34 -11.62 -13.43 -10.13
C GLY A 34 -10.62 -12.32 -9.90
N SER A 35 -10.56 -11.38 -10.83
CA SER A 35 -9.73 -10.17 -10.72
C SER A 35 -10.13 -9.32 -9.54
N LEU A 36 -11.44 -9.16 -9.28
CA LEU A 36 -11.95 -8.40 -8.14
C LEU A 36 -11.40 -8.92 -6.81
N ARG A 37 -11.53 -10.22 -6.55
CA ARG A 37 -11.04 -10.84 -5.31
C ARG A 37 -9.52 -10.73 -5.18
N TYR A 38 -8.80 -10.91 -6.28
CA TYR A 38 -7.36 -10.76 -6.31
C TYR A 38 -6.93 -9.34 -5.92
N TYR A 39 -7.49 -8.31 -6.56
CA TYR A 39 -7.10 -6.93 -6.29
C TYR A 39 -7.56 -6.46 -4.90
N GLN A 40 -8.69 -6.96 -4.39
CA GLN A 40 -9.11 -6.71 -3.01
C GLN A 40 -8.13 -7.31 -2.00
N GLY A 41 -7.70 -8.56 -2.19
CA GLY A 41 -6.67 -9.18 -1.35
C GLY A 41 -5.37 -8.39 -1.40
N ARG A 42 -4.94 -8.00 -2.60
CA ARG A 42 -3.73 -7.20 -2.78
C ARG A 42 -3.80 -5.83 -2.10
N LEU A 43 -4.96 -5.18 -2.14
CA LEU A 43 -5.18 -3.90 -1.48
C LEU A 43 -5.09 -4.04 0.05
N MET A 44 -5.62 -5.13 0.61
CA MET A 44 -5.54 -5.43 2.04
C MET A 44 -4.07 -5.61 2.47
N GLU A 45 -3.31 -6.46 1.77
CA GLU A 45 -1.87 -6.67 2.05
C GLU A 45 -1.08 -5.36 2.05
N LEU A 46 -1.31 -4.50 1.05
CA LEU A 46 -0.61 -3.22 0.94
C LEU A 46 -0.93 -2.27 2.10
N LYS A 47 -2.20 -2.24 2.54
CA LYS A 47 -2.62 -1.45 3.70
C LYS A 47 -2.01 -1.98 5.00
N ASP A 48 -1.95 -3.29 5.17
CA ASP A 48 -1.32 -3.92 6.34
C ASP A 48 0.19 -3.64 6.40
N ILE A 49 0.89 -3.76 5.26
CA ILE A 49 2.32 -3.42 5.17
C ILE A 49 2.52 -1.95 5.53
N ARG A 50 1.70 -1.04 4.98
CA ARG A 50 1.79 0.40 5.29
C ARG A 50 1.59 0.67 6.78
N GLY A 51 0.59 0.04 7.39
CA GLY A 51 0.33 0.15 8.83
C GLY A 51 1.50 -0.34 9.66
N TYR A 52 2.04 -1.52 9.33
CA TYR A 52 3.22 -2.07 10.00
C TYR A 52 4.44 -1.15 9.91
N MET A 53 4.71 -0.59 8.73
CA MET A 53 5.81 0.35 8.53
C MET A 53 5.66 1.62 9.37
N ALA A 54 4.46 2.22 9.35
CA ALA A 54 4.17 3.41 10.15
C ALA A 54 4.38 3.16 11.65
N GLU A 55 3.88 2.02 12.16
CA GLU A 55 3.96 1.70 13.58
C GLU A 55 5.37 1.29 14.05
N LYS A 56 6.09 0.51 13.25
CA LYS A 56 7.32 -0.16 13.70
C LYS A 56 8.60 0.46 13.18
N ILE A 57 8.55 1.16 12.05
CA ILE A 57 9.73 1.69 11.35
C ILE A 57 9.78 3.21 11.49
N ASP A 58 8.70 3.91 11.14
CA ASP A 58 8.71 5.38 11.11
C ASP A 58 8.72 5.99 12.52
N LEU A 59 7.85 5.51 13.41
CA LEU A 59 7.79 5.99 14.81
C LEU A 59 9.06 5.69 15.62
N LYS A 60 9.89 4.71 15.22
CA LYS A 60 11.15 4.39 15.90
C LYS A 60 12.35 5.18 15.38
N THR A 61 12.28 5.67 14.14
CA THR A 61 13.38 6.42 13.50
C THR A 61 13.27 7.93 13.74
N GLN A 62 12.12 8.44 14.21
CA GLN A 62 11.93 9.83 14.66
C GLN A 62 12.31 10.08 16.13
N ARG A 63 13.48 9.62 16.59
CA ARG A 63 14.07 10.22 17.80
C ARG A 63 14.58 11.61 17.43
N TYR A 64 13.79 12.62 17.77
CA TYR A 64 14.16 14.03 17.78
C TYR A 64 15.54 14.18 18.44
N PHE A 65 16.51 14.67 17.67
CA PHE A 65 17.74 15.29 18.18
C PHE A 65 17.54 16.81 18.16
#